data_AF-A0A8C4QQE9-F1
#
_entry.id   AF-A0A8C4QQE9-F1
#
_cell.length_a   1.000
_cell.length_b   1.000
_cell.length_c   1.000
_cell.angle_alpha   90.00
_cell.angle_beta   90.00
_cell.angle_gamma   90.00
#
_symmetry.space_group_name_H-M   'P 1'
#
loop_
_entity.id
_entity.type
_entity.pdbx_description
1 polymer ?
#
loop_
_entity_poly.entity_id
_entity_poly.type
_entity_poly.pdbx_seq_one_letter_code
_entity_poly.pdbx_strand_id
1 'polypeptide(L)'
;MASWQGCDETAEEGARRLAEELRQCQADKDFVWSLWKRLQEDKPDVSQVVRMVIQRENQRAEEKASKVLEILQVKDHKIRELEQQSNAQQRELDDLERRRAAVEESISLREQLSALSTHWKESTSKTQALRHKDVETESVLVQELRKRCADLQMLLDNAQDAAKAGIEKQQQADRLQNRVDELSSQLSVQAKELAQARSGSRSGLSLGYKTRTVQPGEGKTWKKCRLCAGKVYDILASRRTF
;
A
#
# COMPACT_ATOMS: atom_id res chain seq x y z
N MET A 1 -5.39 -56.41 2.02
CA MET A 1 -5.34 -57.89 2.08
C MET A 1 -6.67 -58.40 2.65
N ALA A 2 -7.76 -58.37 1.87
CA ALA A 2 -9.09 -58.78 2.34
C ALA A 2 -9.98 -59.30 1.17
N SER A 3 -9.40 -60.08 0.24
CA SER A 3 -10.11 -60.53 -0.97
C SER A 3 -10.22 -62.06 -1.10
N TRP A 4 -9.72 -62.84 -0.14
CA TRP A 4 -9.73 -64.30 -0.22
C TRP A 4 -10.77 -64.99 0.69
N GLN A 5 -11.40 -64.25 1.62
CA GLN A 5 -12.43 -64.82 2.52
C GLN A 5 -13.82 -64.96 1.87
N GLY A 6 -14.18 -64.11 0.90
CA GLY A 6 -15.50 -64.15 0.27
C GLY A 6 -15.73 -65.30 -0.72
N CYS A 7 -14.66 -65.92 -1.25
CA CYS A 7 -14.79 -67.06 -2.16
C CYS A 7 -15.07 -68.38 -1.44
N ASP A 8 -14.71 -68.50 -0.16
CA ASP A 8 -14.90 -69.73 0.62
C ASP A 8 -16.30 -69.77 1.25
N GLU A 9 -16.79 -68.64 1.77
CA GLU A 9 -18.15 -68.51 2.33
C GLU A 9 -19.24 -68.87 1.32
N THR A 10 -19.09 -68.45 0.05
CA THR A 10 -20.07 -68.72 -1.00
C THR A 10 -20.12 -70.20 -1.41
N ALA A 11 -19.00 -70.91 -1.34
CA ALA A 11 -18.94 -72.35 -1.60
C ALA A 11 -19.54 -73.16 -0.43
N GLU A 12 -19.23 -72.79 0.81
CA GLU A 12 -19.82 -73.41 2.00
C GLU A 12 -21.33 -73.19 2.09
N GLU A 13 -21.81 -71.97 1.80
CA GLU A 13 -23.24 -71.66 1.76
C GLU A 13 -23.96 -72.45 0.65
N GLY A 14 -23.33 -72.59 -0.52
CA GLY A 14 -23.81 -73.45 -1.59
C GLY A 14 -23.95 -74.91 -1.17
N ALA A 15 -22.94 -75.45 -0.47
CA ALA A 15 -22.96 -76.82 0.06
C ALA A 15 -24.07 -77.01 1.11
N ARG A 16 -24.25 -76.05 2.04
CA ARG A 16 -25.32 -76.09 3.04
C ARG A 16 -26.70 -76.06 2.39
N ARG A 17 -26.89 -75.22 1.37
CA ARG A 17 -28.15 -75.14 0.62
C ARG A 17 -28.49 -76.46 -0.07
N LEU A 18 -27.52 -77.06 -0.76
CA LEU A 18 -27.71 -78.35 -1.43
C LEU A 18 -28.01 -79.48 -0.43
N ALA A 19 -27.37 -79.48 0.74
CA ALA A 19 -27.65 -80.43 1.80
C ALA A 19 -29.08 -80.30 2.35
N GLU A 20 -29.56 -79.07 2.54
CA GLU A 20 -30.93 -78.79 2.98
C GLU A 20 -31.97 -79.18 1.91
N GLU A 21 -31.70 -78.89 0.64
CA GLU A 21 -32.55 -79.31 -0.49
C GLU A 21 -32.61 -80.85 -0.59
N LEU A 22 -31.48 -81.54 -0.40
CA LEU A 22 -31.43 -83.00 -0.37
C LEU A 22 -32.23 -83.57 0.81
N ARG A 23 -32.10 -82.99 2.00
CA ARG A 23 -32.86 -83.38 3.20
C ARG A 23 -34.37 -83.27 2.96
N GLN A 24 -34.81 -82.18 2.32
CA GLN A 24 -36.22 -81.99 1.99
C GLN A 24 -36.71 -83.03 0.96
N CYS A 25 -35.92 -83.28 -0.10
CA CYS A 25 -36.24 -84.31 -1.09
C CYS A 25 -36.37 -85.71 -0.47
N GLN A 26 -35.51 -86.04 0.50
CA GLN A 26 -35.58 -87.33 1.21
C GLN A 26 -36.85 -87.43 2.06
N ALA A 27 -37.20 -86.37 2.81
CA ALA A 27 -38.43 -86.32 3.57
C ALA A 27 -39.68 -86.43 2.67
N ASP A 28 -39.64 -85.82 1.49
CA ASP A 28 -40.74 -85.88 0.52
C ASP A 28 -40.89 -87.27 -0.10
N LYS A 29 -39.78 -87.93 -0.43
CA LYS A 29 -39.78 -89.33 -0.87
C LYS A 29 -40.40 -90.24 0.19
N ASP A 30 -39.96 -90.12 1.44
CA ASP A 30 -40.43 -90.98 2.53
C ASP A 30 -41.92 -90.74 2.84
N PHE A 31 -42.38 -89.50 2.71
CA PHE A 31 -43.79 -89.13 2.82
C PHE A 31 -44.64 -89.76 1.71
N VAL A 32 -44.24 -89.60 0.44
CA VAL A 32 -44.96 -90.18 -0.71
C VAL A 32 -44.99 -91.70 -0.62
N TRP A 33 -43.87 -92.32 -0.22
CA TRP A 33 -43.80 -93.76 -0.02
C TRP A 33 -44.76 -94.24 1.09
N SER A 34 -44.85 -93.50 2.19
CA SER A 34 -45.77 -93.81 3.29
C SER A 34 -47.25 -93.67 2.88
N LEU A 35 -47.57 -92.65 2.08
CA LEU A 35 -48.92 -92.47 1.52
C LEU A 35 -49.29 -93.63 0.60
N TRP A 36 -48.40 -93.99 -0.33
CA TRP A 36 -48.61 -95.10 -1.26
C TRP A 36 -48.84 -96.41 -0.51
N LYS A 37 -48.01 -96.70 0.50
CA LYS A 37 -48.15 -97.92 1.31
C LYS A 37 -49.49 -98.00 2.05
N ARG A 38 -49.97 -96.90 2.64
CA ARG A 38 -51.27 -96.84 3.34
C ARG A 38 -52.46 -96.99 2.39
N LEU A 39 -52.35 -96.46 1.17
CA LEU A 39 -53.39 -96.59 0.16
C LEU A 39 -53.52 -98.03 -0.39
N GLN A 40 -52.50 -98.88 -0.20
CA GLN A 40 -52.51 -100.28 -0.62
C GLN A 40 -53.09 -101.25 0.42
N GLU A 41 -53.49 -100.78 1.60
CA GLU A 41 -54.18 -101.62 2.60
C GLU A 41 -55.56 -102.05 2.06
N ASP A 42 -56.04 -103.25 2.42
CA ASP A 42 -57.32 -103.81 1.91
C ASP A 42 -58.55 -102.91 2.18
N LYS A 43 -58.46 -102.04 3.19
CA LYS A 43 -59.46 -101.02 3.55
C LYS A 43 -58.77 -99.72 3.99
N PRO A 44 -58.33 -98.86 3.05
CA PRO A 44 -57.55 -97.68 3.39
C PRO A 44 -58.44 -96.60 4.03
N ASP A 45 -57.99 -95.98 5.13
CA ASP A 45 -58.62 -94.77 5.69
C ASP A 45 -58.23 -93.55 4.84
N VAL A 46 -59.00 -93.31 3.78
CA VAL A 46 -58.80 -92.17 2.87
C VAL A 46 -58.86 -90.83 3.61
N SER A 47 -59.68 -90.72 4.66
CA SER A 47 -59.79 -89.47 5.42
C SER A 47 -58.50 -89.17 6.18
N GLN A 48 -57.83 -90.19 6.73
CA GLN A 48 -56.52 -90.02 7.36
C GLN A 48 -55.44 -89.66 6.34
N VAL A 49 -55.43 -90.31 5.17
CA VAL A 49 -54.48 -90.00 4.09
C VAL A 49 -54.62 -88.54 3.63
N VAL A 50 -55.84 -88.06 3.42
CA VAL A 50 -56.10 -86.66 3.06
C VAL A 50 -55.65 -85.70 4.16
N ARG A 51 -55.92 -86.01 5.44
CA ARG A 51 -55.44 -85.20 6.57
C ARG A 51 -53.92 -85.06 6.60
N MET A 52 -53.18 -86.13 6.28
CA MET A 52 -51.72 -86.07 6.21
C MET A 52 -51.20 -85.17 5.10
N VAL A 53 -51.83 -85.20 3.92
CA VAL A 53 -51.48 -84.33 2.79
C VAL A 53 -51.70 -82.87 3.18
N ILE A 54 -52.85 -82.55 3.77
CA ILE A 54 -53.15 -81.19 4.26
C ILE A 54 -52.11 -80.76 5.30
N GLN A 55 -51.80 -81.62 6.27
CA GLN A 55 -50.81 -81.31 7.30
C GLN A 55 -49.41 -81.04 6.71
N ARG A 56 -48.97 -81.85 5.73
CA ARG A 56 -47.67 -81.66 5.07
C ARG A 56 -47.62 -80.38 4.25
N GLU A 57 -48.69 -80.06 3.53
CA GLU A 57 -48.79 -78.83 2.75
C GLU A 57 -48.80 -77.59 3.66
N ASN A 58 -49.53 -77.63 4.78
CA ASN A 58 -49.48 -76.57 5.79
C ASN A 58 -48.06 -76.40 6.36
N GLN A 59 -47.40 -77.50 6.73
CA GLN A 59 -46.03 -77.45 7.24
C GLN A 59 -45.07 -76.80 6.21
N ARG A 60 -45.18 -77.15 4.93
CA ARG A 60 -44.36 -76.54 3.86
C ARG A 60 -44.64 -75.05 3.68
N ALA A 61 -45.90 -74.63 3.83
CA ALA A 61 -46.26 -73.21 3.77
C ALA A 61 -45.69 -72.44 4.97
N GLU A 62 -45.77 -73.01 6.17
CA GLU A 62 -45.20 -72.43 7.40
C GLU A 62 -43.66 -72.35 7.34
N GLU A 63 -42.98 -73.39 6.86
CA GLU A 63 -41.52 -73.38 6.65
C GLU A 63 -41.09 -72.27 5.69
N LYS A 64 -41.83 -72.06 4.59
CA LYS A 64 -41.57 -70.95 3.66
C LYS A 64 -41.82 -69.60 4.31
N ALA A 65 -42.91 -69.44 5.04
CA ALA A 65 -43.24 -68.21 5.75
C ALA A 65 -42.15 -67.87 6.79
N SER A 66 -41.67 -68.87 7.54
CA SER A 66 -40.58 -68.72 8.51
C SER A 66 -39.28 -68.25 7.84
N LYS A 67 -38.90 -68.84 6.69
CA LYS A 67 -37.72 -68.40 5.93
C LYS A 67 -37.84 -66.97 5.42
N VAL A 68 -39.03 -66.57 4.98
CA VAL A 68 -39.29 -65.18 4.56
C VAL A 68 -39.11 -64.23 5.74
N LEU A 69 -39.63 -64.57 6.93
CA LEU A 69 -39.47 -63.75 8.13
C LEU A 69 -38.00 -63.63 8.57
N GLU A 70 -37.24 -64.72 8.51
CA GLU A 70 -35.80 -64.70 8.79
C GLU A 70 -35.05 -63.77 7.83
N ILE A 71 -35.32 -63.88 6.52
CA ILE A 71 -34.73 -62.98 5.51
C ILE A 71 -35.10 -61.52 5.78
N LEU A 72 -36.35 -61.24 6.12
CA LEU A 72 -36.79 -59.88 6.45
C LEU A 72 -36.05 -59.34 7.68
N GLN A 73 -35.90 -60.13 8.74
CA GLN A 73 -35.16 -59.72 9.93
C GLN A 73 -33.69 -59.40 9.64
N VAL A 74 -33.02 -60.24 8.85
CA VAL A 74 -31.63 -60.01 8.43
C VAL A 74 -31.54 -58.73 7.57
N LYS A 75 -32.48 -58.53 6.64
CA LYS A 75 -32.54 -57.32 5.82
C LYS A 75 -32.81 -56.07 6.64
N ASP A 76 -33.75 -56.10 7.58
CA ASP A 76 -34.06 -54.97 8.46
C ASP A 76 -32.88 -54.62 9.38
N HIS A 77 -32.15 -55.64 9.85
CA HIS A 77 -30.89 -55.40 10.55
C HIS A 77 -29.88 -54.71 9.63
N LYS A 78 -29.70 -55.21 8.41
CA LYS A 78 -28.75 -54.63 7.47
C LYS A 78 -29.09 -53.21 7.06
N ILE A 79 -30.38 -52.91 6.87
CA ILE A 79 -30.87 -51.56 6.59
C ILE A 79 -30.50 -50.63 7.74
N ARG A 80 -30.76 -51.02 8.99
CA ARG A 80 -30.40 -50.20 10.17
C ARG A 80 -28.90 -49.95 10.28
N GLU A 81 -28.07 -50.96 10.02
CA GLU A 81 -26.61 -50.78 10.00
C GLU A 81 -26.19 -49.74 8.95
N LEU A 82 -26.70 -49.86 7.73
CA LEU A 82 -26.38 -48.96 6.63
C LEU A 82 -26.89 -47.55 6.88
N GLU A 83 -28.08 -47.40 7.45
CA GLU A 83 -28.63 -46.11 7.87
C GLU A 83 -27.76 -45.46 8.95
N GLN A 84 -27.29 -46.23 9.93
CA GLN A 84 -26.38 -45.71 10.97
C GLN A 84 -25.05 -45.25 10.36
N GLN A 85 -24.46 -46.04 9.46
CA GLN A 85 -23.23 -45.68 8.75
C GLN A 85 -23.42 -44.43 7.89
N SER A 86 -24.51 -44.37 7.11
CA SER A 86 -24.84 -43.22 6.27
C SER A 86 -25.04 -41.96 7.11
N ASN A 87 -25.75 -42.05 8.24
CA ASN A 87 -25.94 -40.92 9.15
C ASN A 87 -24.63 -40.47 9.82
N ALA A 88 -23.74 -41.40 10.17
CA ALA A 88 -22.43 -41.07 10.71
C ALA A 88 -21.57 -40.32 9.65
N GLN A 89 -21.53 -40.85 8.43
CA GLN A 89 -20.83 -40.21 7.31
C GLN A 89 -21.39 -38.83 6.99
N GLN A 90 -22.72 -38.67 7.02
CA GLN A 90 -23.35 -37.37 6.78
C GLN A 90 -22.91 -36.33 7.83
N ARG A 91 -22.85 -36.72 9.12
CA ARG A 91 -22.36 -35.82 10.17
C ARG A 91 -20.89 -35.45 9.98
N GLU A 92 -20.06 -36.39 9.55
CA GLU A 92 -18.65 -36.11 9.24
C GLU A 92 -18.53 -35.12 8.08
N LEU A 93 -19.33 -35.27 7.02
CA LEU A 93 -19.39 -34.31 5.92
C LEU A 93 -19.81 -32.93 6.40
N ASP A 94 -20.90 -32.82 7.17
CA ASP A 94 -21.39 -31.55 7.71
C ASP A 94 -20.31 -30.85 8.57
N ASP A 95 -19.57 -31.61 9.38
CA ASP A 95 -18.47 -31.07 10.20
C ASP A 95 -17.27 -30.63 9.36
N LEU A 96 -16.93 -31.37 8.30
CA LEU A 96 -15.89 -30.97 7.35
C LEU A 96 -16.29 -29.70 6.58
N GLU A 97 -17.54 -29.57 6.17
CA GLU A 97 -18.06 -28.37 5.52
C GLU A 97 -17.99 -27.14 6.44
N ARG A 98 -18.38 -27.28 7.71
CA ARG A 98 -18.24 -26.21 8.72
C ARG A 98 -16.77 -25.79 8.89
N ARG A 99 -15.85 -26.75 9.01
CA ARG A 99 -14.42 -26.47 9.14
C ARG A 99 -13.87 -25.79 7.89
N ARG A 100 -14.29 -26.23 6.70
CA ARG A 100 -13.92 -25.61 5.42
C ARG A 100 -14.38 -24.15 5.37
N ALA A 101 -15.63 -23.87 5.72
CA ALA A 101 -16.16 -22.51 5.75
C ALA A 101 -15.36 -21.58 6.69
N ALA A 102 -15.00 -22.06 7.89
CA ALA A 102 -14.17 -21.30 8.83
C ALA A 102 -12.75 -21.02 8.28
N VAL A 103 -12.16 -21.98 7.55
CA VAL A 103 -10.87 -21.79 6.89
C VAL A 103 -10.97 -20.77 5.76
N GLU A 104 -12.03 -20.81 4.94
CA GLU A 104 -12.28 -19.84 3.86
C GLU A 104 -12.42 -18.41 4.41
N GLU A 105 -13.16 -18.24 5.51
CA GLU A 105 -13.26 -16.94 6.20
C GLU A 105 -11.88 -16.47 6.71
N SER A 106 -11.09 -17.35 7.31
CA SER A 106 -9.73 -17.05 7.76
C SER A 106 -8.79 -16.66 6.61
N ILE A 107 -8.94 -17.25 5.43
CA ILE A 107 -8.19 -16.87 4.23
C ILE A 107 -8.61 -15.46 3.79
N SER A 108 -9.91 -15.19 3.68
CA SER A 108 -10.43 -13.87 3.29
C SER A 108 -9.96 -12.77 4.24
N LEU A 109 -10.02 -13.01 5.56
CA LEU A 109 -9.54 -12.04 6.56
C LEU A 109 -8.03 -11.80 6.44
N ARG A 110 -7.23 -12.83 6.14
CA ARG A 110 -5.79 -12.69 5.91
C ARG A 110 -5.49 -11.85 4.68
N GLU A 111 -6.23 -12.05 3.60
CA GLU A 111 -6.12 -11.23 2.39
C GLU A 111 -6.45 -9.76 2.69
N GLN A 112 -7.55 -9.49 3.39
CA GLN A 112 -7.92 -8.14 3.82
C GLN A 112 -6.85 -7.50 4.71
N LEU A 113 -6.31 -8.23 5.69
CA LEU A 113 -5.22 -7.75 6.54
C LEU A 113 -3.96 -7.44 5.74
N SER A 114 -3.62 -8.27 4.76
CA SER A 114 -2.47 -8.03 3.89
C SER A 114 -2.64 -6.76 3.04
N ALA A 115 -3.84 -6.53 2.49
CA ALA A 115 -4.16 -5.36 1.69
C ALA A 115 -4.15 -4.07 2.53
N LEU A 116 -4.67 -4.14 3.75
CA LEU A 116 -4.58 -3.02 4.70
C LEU A 116 -3.14 -2.74 5.11
N SER A 117 -2.32 -3.77 5.31
CA SER A 117 -0.91 -3.63 5.64
C SER A 117 -0.12 -2.96 4.51
N THR A 118 -0.34 -3.37 3.25
CA THR A 118 0.30 -2.73 2.09
C THR A 118 -0.14 -1.28 1.93
N HIS A 119 -1.45 -1.00 2.05
CA HIS A 119 -1.98 0.37 2.00
C HIS A 119 -1.40 1.26 3.10
N TRP A 120 -1.28 0.75 4.32
CA TRP A 120 -0.68 1.49 5.43
C TRP A 120 0.81 1.78 5.21
N LYS A 121 1.58 0.79 4.72
CA LYS A 121 2.99 0.97 4.36
C LYS A 121 3.14 2.01 3.24
N GLU A 122 2.30 1.95 2.22
CA GLU A 122 2.33 2.91 1.11
C GLU A 122 1.99 4.33 1.59
N SER A 123 0.94 4.48 2.40
CA SER A 123 0.55 5.76 3.00
C SER A 123 1.67 6.35 3.85
N THR A 124 2.29 5.52 4.70
CA THR A 124 3.42 5.93 5.55
C THR A 124 4.62 6.36 4.71
N SER A 125 4.96 5.60 3.66
CA SER A 125 6.02 5.93 2.71
C SER A 125 5.75 7.26 2.00
N LYS A 126 4.52 7.50 1.53
CA LYS A 126 4.11 8.77 0.93
C LYS A 126 4.28 9.94 1.89
N THR A 127 3.82 9.81 3.14
CA THR A 127 3.99 10.86 4.16
C THR A 127 5.45 11.12 4.48
N GLN A 128 6.28 10.08 4.53
CA GLN A 128 7.72 10.23 4.75
C GLN A 128 8.41 10.93 3.56
N ALA A 129 8.07 10.56 2.33
CA ALA A 129 8.60 11.20 1.13
C ALA A 129 8.23 12.69 1.03
N LEU A 130 6.99 13.05 1.41
CA LEU A 130 6.57 14.45 1.48
C LEU A 130 7.39 15.22 2.53
N ARG A 131 7.55 14.66 3.74
CA ARG A 131 8.39 15.28 4.77
C ARG A 131 9.84 15.47 4.33
N HIS A 132 10.43 14.51 3.63
CA HIS A 132 11.79 14.66 3.10
C HIS A 132 11.87 15.79 2.06
N LYS A 133 10.88 15.90 1.16
CA LYS A 133 10.82 17.00 0.20
C LYS A 133 10.66 18.35 0.89
N ASP A 134 9.79 18.45 1.89
CA ASP A 134 9.60 19.68 2.65
C ASP A 134 10.91 20.12 3.32
N VAL A 135 11.58 19.20 4.04
CA VAL A 135 12.89 19.47 4.67
C VAL A 135 13.96 19.86 3.64
N GLU A 136 13.98 19.21 2.48
CA GLU A 136 14.92 19.55 1.40
C GLU A 136 14.65 20.96 0.86
N THR A 137 13.39 21.31 0.60
CA THR A 137 13.02 22.67 0.14
C THR A 137 13.30 23.73 1.19
N GLU A 138 13.02 23.47 2.47
CA GLU A 138 13.35 24.35 3.58
C GLU A 138 14.87 24.54 3.70
N SER A 139 15.66 23.46 3.59
CA SER A 139 17.12 23.55 3.62
C SER A 139 17.67 24.42 2.48
N VAL A 140 17.17 24.24 1.25
CA VAL A 140 17.56 25.07 0.10
C VAL A 140 17.18 26.53 0.33
N LEU A 141 15.97 26.81 0.81
CA LEU A 141 15.52 28.17 1.10
C LEU A 141 16.37 28.84 2.21
N VAL A 142 16.66 28.11 3.28
CA VAL A 142 17.52 28.59 4.37
C VAL A 142 18.92 28.89 3.85
N GLN A 143 19.47 28.05 2.99
CA GLN A 143 20.79 28.28 2.39
C GLN A 143 20.80 29.55 1.51
N GLU A 144 19.77 29.77 0.71
CA GLU A 144 19.62 30.95 -0.12
C GLU A 144 19.44 32.23 0.71
N LEU A 145 18.61 32.19 1.76
CA LEU A 145 18.45 33.30 2.70
C LEU A 145 19.76 33.63 3.41
N ARG A 146 20.52 32.61 3.85
CA ARG A 146 21.84 32.81 4.47
C ARG A 146 22.81 33.52 3.53
N LYS A 147 22.85 33.16 2.25
CA LYS A 147 23.68 33.85 1.25
C LYS A 147 23.29 35.32 1.12
N ARG A 148 22.00 35.61 0.94
CA ARG A 148 21.51 37.00 0.84
C ARG A 148 21.79 37.81 2.09
N CYS A 149 21.63 37.23 3.28
CA CYS A 149 21.99 37.89 4.53
C CYS A 149 23.49 38.21 4.59
N ALA A 150 24.36 37.30 4.14
CA ALA A 150 25.80 37.55 4.06
C ALA A 150 26.14 38.67 3.06
N ASP A 151 25.51 38.67 1.87
CA ASP A 151 25.69 39.72 0.87
C ASP A 151 25.25 41.10 1.39
N LEU A 152 24.08 41.17 2.03
CA LEU A 152 23.58 42.40 2.65
C LEU A 152 24.48 42.88 3.78
N GLN A 153 25.04 41.97 4.58
CA GLN A 153 25.98 42.31 5.64
C GLN A 153 27.26 42.92 5.04
N MET A 154 27.83 42.32 4.00
CA MET A 154 28.99 42.89 3.31
C MET A 154 28.70 44.29 2.74
N LEU A 155 27.53 44.50 2.16
CA LEU A 155 27.13 45.82 1.65
C LEU A 155 27.00 46.85 2.78
N LEU A 156 26.45 46.45 3.93
CA LEU A 156 26.35 47.31 5.10
C LEU A 156 27.74 47.70 5.62
N ASP A 157 28.65 46.73 5.76
CA ASP A 157 30.01 46.96 6.23
C ASP A 157 30.77 47.90 5.28
N ASN A 158 30.66 47.66 3.96
CA ASN A 158 31.23 48.54 2.93
C ASN A 158 30.68 49.97 3.00
N ALA A 159 29.36 50.13 3.22
CA ALA A 159 28.75 51.44 3.37
C ALA A 159 29.20 52.15 4.65
N GLN A 160 29.36 51.42 5.75
CA GLN A 160 29.89 51.96 7.00
C GLN A 160 31.34 52.41 6.84
N ASP A 161 32.18 51.63 6.18
CA ASP A 161 33.58 52.00 5.95
C ASP A 161 33.70 53.17 4.97
N ALA A 162 32.86 53.24 3.95
CA ALA A 162 32.76 54.40 3.07
C ALA A 162 32.31 55.66 3.84
N ALA A 163 31.36 55.54 4.77
CA ALA A 163 30.93 56.64 5.63
C ALA A 163 32.05 57.11 6.56
N LYS A 164 32.80 56.20 7.20
CA LYS A 164 33.97 56.53 8.03
C LYS A 164 35.04 57.27 7.20
N ALA A 165 35.39 56.73 6.03
CA ALA A 165 36.34 57.37 5.12
C ALA A 165 35.84 58.74 4.63
N GLY A 166 34.53 58.91 4.46
CA GLY A 166 33.89 60.20 4.15
C GLY A 166 34.06 61.22 5.28
N ILE A 167 33.83 60.81 6.53
CA ILE A 167 34.05 61.65 7.72
C ILE A 167 35.53 62.04 7.83
N GLU A 168 36.46 61.11 7.63
CA GLU A 168 37.91 61.38 7.66
C GLU A 168 38.33 62.40 6.58
N LYS A 169 37.84 62.22 5.35
CA LYS A 169 38.07 63.17 4.25
C LYS A 169 37.49 64.55 4.57
N GLN A 170 36.30 64.62 5.16
CA GLN A 170 35.70 65.89 5.57
C GLN A 170 36.52 66.57 6.66
N GLN A 171 36.93 65.83 7.70
CA GLN A 171 37.82 66.36 8.75
C GLN A 171 39.14 66.86 8.16
N GLN A 172 39.71 66.17 7.18
CA GLN A 172 40.91 66.63 6.48
C GLN A 172 40.64 67.90 5.67
N ALA A 173 39.51 67.98 4.96
CA ALA A 173 39.10 69.17 4.23
C ALA A 173 38.91 70.38 5.17
N ASP A 174 38.27 70.19 6.32
CA ASP A 174 38.08 71.23 7.33
C ASP A 174 39.43 71.71 7.90
N ARG A 175 40.39 70.80 8.15
CA ARG A 175 41.76 71.17 8.57
C ARG A 175 42.48 71.99 7.50
N LEU A 176 42.39 71.59 6.24
CA LEU A 176 42.99 72.32 5.12
C LEU A 176 42.32 73.68 4.95
N GLN A 177 40.99 73.76 5.09
CA GLN A 177 40.23 75.01 5.03
C GLN A 177 40.66 75.98 6.14
N ASN A 178 40.73 75.51 7.39
CA ASN A 178 41.24 76.32 8.50
C ASN A 178 42.65 76.85 8.23
N ARG A 179 43.51 76.05 7.58
CA ARG A 179 44.86 76.48 7.18
C ARG A 179 44.83 77.54 6.08
N VAL A 180 43.91 77.42 5.11
CA VAL A 180 43.69 78.44 4.07
C VAL A 180 43.20 79.74 4.69
N ASP A 181 42.28 79.69 5.65
CA ASP A 181 41.72 80.85 6.34
C ASP A 181 42.79 81.55 7.20
N GLU A 182 43.63 80.77 7.90
CA GLU A 182 44.80 81.24 8.64
C GLU A 182 45.80 81.95 7.72
N LEU A 183 46.21 81.31 6.61
CA LEU A 183 47.12 81.91 5.62
C LEU A 183 46.52 83.16 4.97
N SER A 184 45.21 83.17 4.70
CA SER A 184 44.50 84.34 4.16
C SER A 184 44.48 85.49 5.16
N SER A 185 44.31 85.19 6.46
CA SER A 185 44.40 86.17 7.54
C SER A 185 45.83 86.73 7.66
N GLN A 186 46.85 85.87 7.60
CA GLN A 186 48.26 86.28 7.58
C GLN A 186 48.59 87.16 6.37
N LEU A 187 48.12 86.81 5.18
CA LEU A 187 48.26 87.64 3.98
C LEU A 187 47.50 88.97 4.11
N SER A 188 46.33 88.98 4.75
CA SER A 188 45.58 90.22 5.03
C SER A 188 46.36 91.14 5.97
N VAL A 189 46.98 90.58 7.02
CA VAL A 189 47.85 91.33 7.95
C VAL A 189 49.07 91.86 7.21
N GLN A 190 49.78 91.03 6.46
CA GLN A 190 50.93 91.47 5.65
C GLN A 190 50.55 92.51 4.59
N ALA A 191 49.38 92.39 3.96
CA ALA A 191 48.89 93.38 3.01
C ALA A 191 48.58 94.72 3.70
N LYS A 192 48.03 94.69 4.92
CA LYS A 192 47.83 95.90 5.75
C LYS A 192 49.17 96.50 6.18
N GLU A 193 50.16 95.69 6.58
CA GLU A 193 51.52 96.12 6.92
C GLU A 193 52.25 96.72 5.71
N LEU A 194 52.12 96.13 4.51
CA LEU A 194 52.67 96.67 3.26
C LEU A 194 51.97 97.96 2.83
N ALA A 195 50.65 98.07 3.06
CA ALA A 195 49.93 99.32 2.84
C ALA A 195 50.37 100.42 3.81
N GLN A 196 50.68 100.07 5.06
CA GLN A 196 51.29 100.97 6.05
C GLN A 196 52.74 101.33 5.67
N ALA A 197 53.55 100.39 5.19
CA ALA A 197 54.91 100.64 4.69
C ALA A 197 54.92 101.52 3.42
N ARG A 198 53.91 101.39 2.56
CA ARG A 198 53.70 102.26 1.39
C ARG A 198 53.22 103.68 1.74
N SER A 199 52.73 103.90 2.96
CA SER A 199 52.36 105.25 3.43
C SER A 199 53.56 106.11 3.86
N GLY A 200 54.79 105.55 3.85
CA GLY A 200 56.05 106.26 4.16
C GLY A 200 56.93 106.65 2.96
N SER A 201 56.50 106.46 1.71
CA SER A 201 57.21 106.99 0.53
C SER A 201 56.26 107.24 -0.64
N ARG A 202 56.13 108.52 -0.98
CA ARG A 202 55.15 109.05 -1.93
C ARG A 202 55.85 109.59 -3.18
N SER A 203 55.62 108.92 -4.31
CA SER A 203 55.38 109.46 -5.66
C SER A 203 55.38 108.23 -6.60
N GLY A 204 54.38 107.94 -7.43
CA GLY A 204 53.34 108.73 -8.05
C GLY A 204 53.44 108.44 -9.55
N LEU A 205 52.44 107.79 -10.16
CA LEU A 205 52.11 107.89 -11.59
C LEU A 205 50.76 107.21 -11.84
N SER A 206 49.86 107.96 -12.46
CA SER A 206 48.50 107.56 -12.85
C SER A 206 48.47 107.27 -14.34
N LEU A 207 47.59 106.37 -14.79
CA LEU A 207 46.92 106.50 -16.08
C LEU A 207 45.60 105.69 -16.05
N GLY A 208 44.48 106.38 -16.32
CA GLY A 208 43.16 105.79 -16.60
C GLY A 208 43.18 105.01 -17.91
N TYR A 209 42.15 104.32 -18.40
CA TYR A 209 40.68 104.37 -18.32
C TYR A 209 40.23 103.05 -19.05
N LYS A 210 39.10 102.38 -18.80
CA LYS A 210 37.72 102.68 -19.24
C LYS A 210 36.88 101.44 -18.90
N THR A 211 35.65 101.66 -18.46
CA THR A 211 34.58 100.67 -18.25
C THR A 211 34.04 100.08 -19.56
N ARG A 212 33.67 98.79 -19.56
CA ARG A 212 32.51 98.30 -20.32
C ARG A 212 31.94 97.00 -19.74
N THR A 213 30.67 97.07 -19.37
CA THR A 213 29.74 95.97 -19.05
C THR A 213 29.40 95.13 -20.27
N VAL A 214 29.33 93.79 -20.13
CA VAL A 214 28.38 92.90 -20.85
C VAL A 214 28.04 91.72 -19.93
N GLN A 215 26.75 91.39 -19.88
CA GLN A 215 26.09 90.39 -19.04
C GLN A 215 25.77 89.11 -19.87
N PRO A 216 24.91 88.17 -19.40
CA PRO A 216 25.11 86.71 -19.44
C PRO A 216 24.66 86.04 -20.76
N GLY A 217 25.00 84.76 -20.95
CA GLY A 217 24.38 83.95 -22.00
C GLY A 217 24.87 82.50 -22.09
N GLU A 218 23.96 81.58 -21.76
CA GLU A 218 23.70 80.28 -22.43
C GLU A 218 24.87 79.29 -22.60
N GLY A 219 24.87 78.09 -22.01
CA GLY A 219 23.78 77.13 -22.09
C GLY A 219 23.66 76.56 -23.49
N LYS A 220 24.46 75.54 -23.84
CA LYS A 220 24.22 74.53 -24.90
C LYS A 220 25.35 73.50 -24.82
N THR A 221 25.17 72.19 -24.93
CA THR A 221 24.02 71.29 -25.08
C THR A 221 24.64 69.90 -25.01
N TRP A 222 23.91 68.95 -24.44
CA TRP A 222 24.17 67.53 -24.67
C TRP A 222 24.16 67.24 -26.19
N LYS A 223 25.20 66.59 -26.70
CA LYS A 223 25.10 65.77 -27.90
C LYS A 223 25.59 64.36 -27.60
N LYS A 224 24.64 63.44 -27.78
CA LYS A 224 24.76 61.99 -27.90
C LYS A 224 26.00 61.54 -28.70
N CYS A 225 26.66 60.51 -28.13
CA CYS A 225 26.88 59.19 -28.72
C CYS A 225 27.67 59.08 -30.04
N ARG A 226 28.90 58.53 -29.93
CA ARG A 226 29.33 57.31 -30.65
C ARG A 226 30.68 56.85 -30.09
N LEU A 227 30.63 55.80 -29.28
CA LEU A 227 31.64 54.73 -29.13
C LEU A 227 31.38 54.02 -27.80
N CYS A 228 30.49 53.04 -27.85
CA CYS A 228 30.47 51.81 -27.05
C CYS A 228 29.24 51.01 -27.52
N ALA A 229 29.32 50.49 -28.76
CA ALA A 229 28.53 49.33 -29.12
C ALA A 229 29.13 48.14 -28.37
N GLY A 230 28.56 47.83 -27.21
CA GLY A 230 29.04 46.81 -26.30
C GLY A 230 27.89 46.08 -25.64
N LYS A 231 27.32 45.12 -26.39
CA LYS A 231 26.66 43.90 -25.91
C LYS A 231 25.54 44.09 -24.87
N VAL A 232 24.32 44.32 -25.37
CA VAL A 232 23.13 43.71 -24.76
C VAL A 232 23.01 42.31 -25.36
N TYR A 233 23.60 41.35 -24.67
CA TYR A 233 23.15 39.96 -24.61
C TYR A 233 22.11 39.93 -23.48
N ASP A 234 21.01 39.20 -23.47
CA ASP A 234 20.40 38.29 -24.43
C ASP A 234 19.05 37.88 -23.80
N ILE A 235 18.15 37.36 -24.64
CA ILE A 235 17.15 36.34 -24.27
C ILE A 235 16.00 36.79 -23.35
N LEU A 236 14.98 37.37 -23.97
CA LEU A 236 13.62 36.86 -23.78
C LEU A 236 13.46 35.64 -24.67
N ALA A 237 13.68 34.44 -24.11
CA ALA A 237 13.19 33.20 -24.68
C ALA A 237 12.12 32.62 -23.76
N SER A 238 10.90 32.59 -24.30
CA SER A 238 9.96 31.47 -24.24
C SER A 238 10.36 30.25 -23.42
N ARG A 239 9.49 29.85 -22.50
CA ARG A 239 8.93 28.48 -22.39
C ARG A 239 7.80 28.48 -21.35
N ARG A 240 6.56 28.30 -21.83
CA ARG A 240 5.79 27.05 -21.67
C ARG A 240 5.58 26.67 -20.20
N THR A 241 4.43 27.11 -19.69
CA THR A 241 3.59 26.25 -18.86
C THR A 241 3.36 24.93 -19.62
N PHE A 242 3.92 23.86 -19.07
CA PHE A 242 3.24 22.59 -18.97
C PHE A 242 2.21 22.68 -17.85
#